data_AF-A0A3A3DDH6-F1
#
_entry.id   AF-A0A3A3DDH6-F1
#
_cell.length_a   1.000
_cell.length_b   1.000
_cell.length_c   1.000
_cell.angle_alpha   90.00
_cell.angle_beta   90.00
_cell.angle_gamma   90.00
#
_symmetry.space_group_name_H-M   'P 1'
#
loop_
_entity.id
_entity.type
_entity.pdbx_description
1 polymer ?
#
loop_
_entity_poly.entity_id
_entity_poly.type
_entity_poly.pdbx_seq_one_letter_code
_entity_poly.pdbx_strand_id
1 'polypeptide(L)'
;MKEAQPAEAHYINFAELSKAQQATVNTWVNHAIHATEHALGQLKQSHIIIELYPKYFTLEPVPWASVIRGNQDGVELHFNRYASAATLIQDWTLYHELAHLYHPLFNYQDFWVSEGLATYLQNVIMFNAGLISRAEFTHRLWSGLQRGKLQTRSINHKLYAVTENMWSLKAQQRVYWTGAAFFIEAEIALNSQRSPRYTVSELLKQYQKCCRSQNMQAKAFMSELDKISQTAIFSNLYQKYKARTDFPTITKEQISQLHF
;
A
#
# COMPACT_ATOMS: atom_id res chain seq x y z
N MET A 1 26.40 -3.03 14.98
CA MET A 1 25.60 -1.80 14.76
C MET A 1 24.37 -1.93 15.64
N LYS A 2 23.86 -0.85 16.26
CA LYS A 2 22.52 -0.93 16.86
C LYS A 2 21.51 -1.15 15.73
N GLU A 3 20.60 -2.09 15.89
CA GLU A 3 19.39 -2.10 15.07
C GLU A 3 18.69 -0.76 15.32
N ALA A 4 18.38 -0.05 14.25
CA ALA A 4 17.56 1.16 14.36
C ALA A 4 16.17 0.74 14.86
N GLN A 5 15.56 1.54 15.72
CA GLN A 5 14.26 1.19 16.30
C GLN A 5 13.14 1.40 15.26
N PRO A 6 12.04 0.61 15.36
CA PRO A 6 10.85 0.86 14.57
C PRO A 6 10.27 2.26 14.81
N ALA A 7 9.50 2.78 13.85
CA ALA A 7 8.79 4.04 14.03
C ALA A 7 7.77 3.96 15.18
N GLU A 8 7.75 4.95 16.08
CA GLU A 8 6.89 4.93 17.26
C GLU A 8 5.49 5.52 16.97
N ALA A 9 4.45 4.88 17.50
CA ALA A 9 3.07 5.35 17.35
C ALA A 9 2.76 6.50 18.31
N HIS A 10 2.47 7.68 17.76
CA HIS A 10 2.03 8.87 18.49
C HIS A 10 0.51 9.01 18.40
N TYR A 11 -0.18 8.53 19.43
CA TYR A 11 -1.64 8.44 19.39
C TYR A 11 -2.36 9.74 19.76
N ILE A 12 -3.39 10.07 19.00
CA ILE A 12 -4.43 11.07 19.33
C ILE A 12 -5.68 10.32 19.82
N ASN A 13 -6.42 10.91 20.77
CA ASN A 13 -7.61 10.35 21.45
C ASN A 13 -7.40 9.05 22.26
N PHE A 14 -6.15 8.55 22.41
CA PHE A 14 -5.87 7.30 23.13
C PHE A 14 -6.35 7.27 24.59
N ALA A 15 -6.30 8.43 25.27
CA ALA A 15 -6.75 8.57 26.65
C ALA A 15 -8.26 8.35 26.83
N GLU A 16 -9.05 8.47 25.76
CA GLU A 16 -10.51 8.25 25.74
C GLU A 16 -10.89 6.75 25.66
N LEU A 17 -9.92 5.89 25.36
CA LEU A 17 -10.07 4.44 25.36
C LEU A 17 -9.95 3.87 26.78
N SER A 18 -10.71 2.83 27.10
CA SER A 18 -10.51 2.10 28.36
C SER A 18 -9.15 1.38 28.37
N LYS A 19 -8.61 1.03 29.55
CA LYS A 19 -7.28 0.40 29.66
C LYS A 19 -7.14 -0.90 28.86
N ALA A 20 -8.20 -1.71 28.76
CA ALA A 20 -8.22 -2.92 27.94
C ALA A 20 -8.18 -2.60 26.42
N GLN A 21 -8.83 -1.51 26.00
CA GLN A 21 -8.78 -1.04 24.63
C GLN A 21 -7.43 -0.40 24.28
N GLN A 22 -6.84 0.37 25.21
CA GLN A 22 -5.48 0.92 25.07
C GLN A 22 -4.45 -0.19 24.82
N ALA A 23 -4.50 -1.28 25.60
CA ALA A 23 -3.66 -2.46 25.37
C ALA A 23 -3.93 -3.11 24.00
N THR A 24 -5.21 -3.29 23.64
CA THR A 24 -5.63 -3.86 22.35
C THR A 24 -5.10 -3.07 21.15
N VAL A 25 -5.26 -1.75 21.17
CA VAL A 25 -4.79 -0.84 20.10
C VAL A 25 -3.26 -0.82 20.04
N ASN A 26 -2.56 -0.75 21.18
CA ASN A 26 -1.10 -0.84 21.21
C ASN A 26 -0.59 -2.13 20.57
N THR A 27 -1.16 -3.28 20.92
CA THR A 27 -0.77 -4.57 20.32
C THR A 27 -1.01 -4.59 18.81
N TRP A 28 -2.17 -4.09 18.35
CA TRP A 28 -2.53 -4.06 16.94
C TRP A 28 -1.63 -3.13 16.11
N VAL A 29 -1.51 -1.86 16.53
CA VAL A 29 -0.81 -0.82 15.78
C VAL A 29 0.70 -1.08 15.78
N ASN A 30 1.30 -1.45 16.91
CA ASN A 30 2.74 -1.77 16.95
C ASN A 30 3.05 -3.01 16.10
N HIS A 31 2.18 -4.04 16.10
CA HIS A 31 2.34 -5.19 15.20
C HIS A 31 2.29 -4.75 13.74
N ALA A 32 1.32 -3.91 13.35
CA ALA A 32 1.18 -3.46 11.97
C ALA A 32 2.37 -2.61 11.49
N ILE A 33 2.89 -1.72 12.34
CA ILE A 33 4.11 -0.94 12.05
C ILE A 33 5.31 -1.87 11.89
N HIS A 34 5.56 -2.77 12.85
CA HIS A 34 6.69 -3.70 12.80
C HIS A 34 6.63 -4.61 11.57
N ALA A 35 5.46 -5.15 11.23
CA ALA A 35 5.23 -5.95 10.03
C ALA A 35 5.52 -5.14 8.76
N THR A 36 5.06 -3.89 8.70
CA THR A 36 5.29 -3.00 7.55
C THR A 36 6.77 -2.65 7.40
N GLU A 37 7.47 -2.30 8.47
CA GLU A 37 8.89 -1.96 8.40
C GLU A 37 9.80 -3.17 8.18
N HIS A 38 9.41 -4.35 8.66
CA HIS A 38 10.08 -5.60 8.29
C HIS A 38 9.93 -5.87 6.79
N ALA A 39 8.71 -5.75 6.26
CA ALA A 39 8.42 -5.96 4.86
C ALA A 39 9.14 -4.94 3.97
N LEU A 40 8.96 -3.64 4.22
CA LEU A 40 9.29 -2.50 3.32
C LEU A 40 10.50 -1.66 3.76
N GLY A 41 11.11 -1.96 4.90
CA GLY A 41 12.18 -1.17 5.53
C GLY A 41 11.65 -0.06 6.42
N GLN A 42 12.53 0.56 7.20
CA GLN A 42 12.15 1.65 8.08
C GLN A 42 11.70 2.89 7.33
N LEU A 43 10.74 3.59 7.90
CA LEU A 43 10.34 4.91 7.44
C LEU A 43 11.45 5.94 7.71
N LYS A 44 11.53 6.95 6.83
CA LYS A 44 12.38 8.12 7.07
C LYS A 44 11.95 8.96 8.28
N GLN A 45 10.69 8.84 8.71
CA GLN A 45 10.17 9.45 9.94
C GLN A 45 10.22 8.44 11.09
N SER A 46 10.65 8.88 12.27
CA SER A 46 10.76 8.03 13.48
C SER A 46 9.45 7.91 14.28
N HIS A 47 8.42 8.67 13.92
CA HIS A 47 7.12 8.66 14.58
C HIS A 47 6.01 8.65 13.52
N ILE A 48 4.87 8.05 13.85
CA ILE A 48 3.66 8.02 13.01
C ILE A 48 2.50 8.56 13.87
N ILE A 49 1.79 9.58 13.39
CA ILE A 49 0.58 10.07 14.07
C ILE A 49 -0.54 9.04 13.86
N ILE A 50 -1.20 8.60 14.93
CA ILE A 50 -2.29 7.62 14.86
C ILE A 50 -3.54 8.21 15.52
N GLU A 51 -4.52 8.63 14.73
CA GLU A 51 -5.78 9.18 15.25
C GLU A 51 -6.83 8.09 15.43
N LEU A 52 -7.42 8.00 16.63
CA LEU A 52 -8.26 6.88 17.03
C LEU A 52 -9.72 7.28 17.18
N TYR A 53 -10.60 6.58 16.46
CA TYR A 53 -12.04 6.86 16.42
C TYR A 53 -12.87 5.58 16.59
N PRO A 54 -12.97 5.03 17.81
CA PRO A 54 -13.69 3.78 18.10
C PRO A 54 -15.17 3.85 17.69
N LYS A 55 -15.66 2.84 16.98
CA LYS A 55 -17.05 2.69 16.55
C LYS A 55 -17.75 1.58 17.35
N TYR A 56 -18.97 1.87 17.80
CA TYR A 56 -19.80 0.92 18.55
C TYR A 56 -20.53 -0.09 17.66
N PHE A 57 -20.94 0.33 16.47
CA PHE A 57 -21.73 -0.47 15.53
C PHE A 57 -21.06 -0.48 14.16
N THR A 58 -20.36 -1.58 13.87
CA THR A 58 -19.75 -1.88 12.57
C THR A 58 -19.66 -3.40 12.41
N LEU A 59 -19.84 -3.89 11.18
CA LEU A 59 -19.64 -5.31 10.85
C LEU A 59 -18.16 -5.62 10.59
N GLU A 60 -17.41 -4.64 10.11
CA GLU A 60 -15.99 -4.79 9.78
C GLU A 60 -15.11 -4.40 10.98
N PRO A 61 -13.93 -5.02 11.15
CA PRO A 61 -12.98 -4.65 12.21
C PRO A 61 -12.48 -3.20 12.06
N VAL A 62 -12.20 -2.76 10.82
CA VAL A 62 -11.73 -1.41 10.49
C VAL A 62 -12.56 -0.84 9.32
N PRO A 63 -13.78 -0.32 9.55
CA PRO A 63 -14.68 0.15 8.48
C PRO A 63 -14.19 1.37 7.69
N TRP A 64 -13.24 2.14 8.23
CA TRP A 64 -12.57 3.22 7.50
C TRP A 64 -11.21 3.52 8.12
N ALA A 65 -10.26 3.86 7.26
CA ALA A 65 -9.02 4.52 7.64
C ALA A 65 -8.61 5.49 6.52
N SER A 66 -7.72 6.42 6.83
CA SER A 66 -7.14 7.31 5.82
C SER A 66 -5.78 7.86 6.25
N VAL A 67 -4.84 7.92 5.31
CA VAL A 67 -3.53 8.54 5.51
C VAL A 67 -3.64 10.05 5.77
N ILE A 68 -2.97 10.50 6.82
CA ILE A 68 -2.79 11.91 7.17
C ILE A 68 -1.44 12.35 6.60
N ARG A 69 -1.38 13.49 5.91
CA ARG A 69 -0.15 14.04 5.34
C ARG A 69 0.25 15.34 6.02
N GLY A 70 1.52 15.49 6.37
CA GLY A 70 2.00 16.67 7.09
C GLY A 70 3.50 16.67 7.36
N ASN A 71 3.92 17.38 8.41
CA ASN A 71 5.32 17.39 8.85
C ASN A 71 5.78 15.99 9.32
N GLN A 72 4.85 15.23 9.92
CA GLN A 72 4.91 13.79 10.08
C GLN A 72 3.66 13.23 9.40
N ASP A 73 3.80 12.22 8.56
CA ASP A 73 2.64 11.51 8.01
C ASP A 73 2.03 10.60 9.10
N GLY A 74 0.74 10.29 8.98
CA GLY A 74 -0.01 9.54 9.98
C GLY A 74 -1.16 8.74 9.38
N VAL A 75 -1.99 8.15 10.24
CA VAL A 75 -3.18 7.38 9.85
C VAL A 75 -4.34 7.70 10.80
N GLU A 76 -5.49 8.05 10.24
CA GLU A 76 -6.79 8.07 10.91
C GLU A 76 -7.40 6.67 10.89
N LEU A 77 -7.87 6.17 12.04
CA LEU A 77 -8.42 4.82 12.21
C LEU A 77 -9.80 4.83 12.87
N HIS A 78 -10.81 4.40 12.12
CA HIS A 78 -12.09 3.98 12.70
C HIS A 78 -12.14 2.47 12.80
N PHE A 79 -12.28 1.95 14.00
CA PHE A 79 -12.24 0.51 14.28
C PHE A 79 -13.38 0.11 15.21
N ASN A 80 -13.80 -1.15 15.11
CA ASN A 80 -14.78 -1.75 16.00
C ASN A 80 -14.23 -1.75 17.44
N ARG A 81 -14.87 -1.02 18.36
CA ARG A 81 -14.36 -0.87 19.74
C ARG A 81 -14.35 -2.18 20.53
N TYR A 82 -15.05 -3.21 20.04
CA TYR A 82 -15.17 -4.54 20.63
C TYR A 82 -14.37 -5.63 19.89
N ALA A 83 -13.68 -5.31 18.79
CA ALA A 83 -12.82 -6.28 18.11
C ALA A 83 -11.59 -6.63 18.96
N SER A 84 -11.15 -7.89 18.87
CA SER A 84 -9.91 -8.33 19.53
C SER A 84 -8.67 -7.83 18.77
N ALA A 85 -7.52 -7.75 19.45
CA ALA A 85 -6.26 -7.42 18.80
C ALA A 85 -5.94 -8.36 17.62
N ALA A 86 -6.22 -9.67 17.75
CA ALA A 86 -6.03 -10.64 16.67
C ALA A 86 -6.97 -10.37 15.48
N THR A 87 -8.23 -9.99 15.74
CA THR A 87 -9.20 -9.62 14.70
C THR A 87 -8.75 -8.37 13.93
N LEU A 88 -8.20 -7.38 14.63
CA LEU A 88 -7.70 -6.14 14.04
C LEU A 88 -6.36 -6.35 13.29
N ILE A 89 -5.47 -7.20 13.81
CA ILE A 89 -4.21 -7.60 13.15
C ILE A 89 -4.48 -8.35 11.83
N GLN A 90 -5.55 -9.13 11.75
CA GLN A 90 -5.94 -9.86 10.55
C GLN A 90 -6.66 -8.96 9.50
N ASP A 91 -7.06 -7.75 9.88
CA ASP A 91 -7.65 -6.76 8.99
C ASP A 91 -6.57 -6.13 8.09
N TRP A 92 -6.90 -5.90 6.82
CA TRP A 92 -5.94 -5.43 5.82
C TRP A 92 -5.73 -3.91 5.85
N THR A 93 -6.66 -3.16 6.45
CA THR A 93 -6.83 -1.71 6.23
C THR A 93 -5.65 -0.91 6.75
N LEU A 94 -5.17 -1.18 7.96
CA LEU A 94 -4.00 -0.47 8.51
C LEU A 94 -2.72 -0.73 7.69
N TYR A 95 -2.55 -1.91 7.09
CA TYR A 95 -1.40 -2.19 6.21
C TYR A 95 -1.48 -1.42 4.88
N HIS A 96 -2.68 -1.08 4.41
CA HIS A 96 -2.88 -0.21 3.25
C HIS A 96 -2.45 1.23 3.57
N GLU A 97 -2.95 1.80 4.67
CA GLU A 97 -2.59 3.16 5.07
C GLU A 97 -1.11 3.30 5.45
N LEU A 98 -0.51 2.31 6.11
CA LEU A 98 0.92 2.31 6.39
C LEU A 98 1.75 2.21 5.09
N ALA A 99 1.29 1.48 4.07
CA ALA A 99 1.96 1.44 2.77
C ALA A 99 1.97 2.81 2.06
N HIS A 100 0.96 3.66 2.28
CA HIS A 100 0.97 5.03 1.77
C HIS A 100 2.12 5.89 2.32
N LEU A 101 2.67 5.57 3.49
CA LEU A 101 3.81 6.30 4.08
C LEU A 101 5.12 6.09 3.30
N TYR A 102 5.19 5.06 2.45
CA TYR A 102 6.39 4.69 1.70
C TYR A 102 6.60 5.48 0.40
N HIS A 103 5.59 6.23 -0.04
CA HIS A 103 5.67 7.08 -1.23
C HIS A 103 5.30 8.54 -0.93
N PRO A 104 5.71 9.50 -1.78
CA PRO A 104 5.30 10.90 -1.68
C PRO A 104 3.81 11.11 -1.94
N LEU A 105 3.26 12.24 -1.51
CA LEU A 105 1.95 12.69 -1.99
C LEU A 105 2.06 13.09 -3.48
N PHE A 106 1.16 12.56 -4.31
CA PHE A 106 1.08 12.80 -5.75
C PHE A 106 -0.06 13.78 -6.10
N ASN A 107 -0.17 14.16 -7.37
CA ASN A 107 -1.34 14.90 -7.89
C ASN A 107 -2.52 13.93 -8.13
N TYR A 108 -3.77 14.43 -8.09
CA TYR A 108 -4.98 13.60 -8.25
C TYR A 108 -4.98 12.68 -9.48
N GLN A 109 -4.54 13.17 -10.65
CA GLN A 109 -4.41 12.39 -11.88
C GLN A 109 -3.51 11.14 -11.75
N ASP A 110 -2.62 11.12 -10.74
CA ASP A 110 -1.62 10.10 -10.46
C ASP A 110 -1.94 9.27 -9.20
N PHE A 111 -3.10 9.47 -8.55
CA PHE A 111 -3.51 8.67 -7.39
C PHE A 111 -3.61 7.16 -7.70
N TRP A 112 -3.79 6.75 -8.97
CA TRP A 112 -3.70 5.33 -9.35
C TRP A 112 -2.34 4.71 -8.99
N VAL A 113 -1.28 5.51 -8.89
CA VAL A 113 0.03 5.06 -8.38
C VAL A 113 -0.01 4.90 -6.85
N SER A 114 -0.60 5.85 -6.13
CA SER A 114 -0.78 5.83 -4.67
C SER A 114 -1.57 4.60 -4.23
N GLU A 115 -2.84 4.55 -4.65
CA GLU A 115 -3.79 3.50 -4.29
C GLU A 115 -3.33 2.14 -4.83
N GLY A 116 -2.72 2.13 -6.01
CA GLY A 116 -2.15 0.93 -6.61
C GLY A 116 -0.99 0.33 -5.81
N LEU A 117 -0.08 1.19 -5.34
CA LEU A 117 1.05 0.74 -4.53
C LEU A 117 0.55 0.20 -3.19
N ALA A 118 -0.32 0.93 -2.49
CA ALA A 118 -0.89 0.46 -1.23
C ALA A 118 -1.69 -0.86 -1.39
N THR A 119 -2.50 -0.99 -2.45
CA THR A 119 -3.25 -2.22 -2.78
C THR A 119 -2.33 -3.43 -3.03
N TYR A 120 -1.18 -3.21 -3.67
CA TYR A 120 -0.17 -4.26 -3.84
C TYR A 120 0.53 -4.58 -2.52
N LEU A 121 1.10 -3.57 -1.86
CA LEU A 121 1.94 -3.73 -0.68
C LEU A 121 1.19 -4.26 0.54
N GLN A 122 -0.09 -3.94 0.76
CA GLN A 122 -0.86 -4.52 1.88
C GLN A 122 -0.78 -6.06 1.85
N ASN A 123 -0.79 -6.66 0.66
CA ASN A 123 -0.74 -8.11 0.50
C ASN A 123 0.69 -8.64 0.71
N VAL A 124 1.71 -7.89 0.27
CA VAL A 124 3.12 -8.22 0.52
C VAL A 124 3.45 -8.17 2.01
N ILE A 125 3.01 -7.12 2.71
CA ILE A 125 3.20 -6.94 4.16
C ILE A 125 2.52 -8.08 4.93
N MET A 126 1.23 -8.32 4.68
CA MET A 126 0.49 -9.39 5.36
C MET A 126 1.07 -10.78 5.07
N PHE A 127 1.60 -11.03 3.87
CA PHE A 127 2.25 -12.30 3.55
C PHE A 127 3.59 -12.45 4.30
N ASN A 128 4.44 -11.41 4.29
CA ASN A 128 5.73 -11.44 5.00
C ASN A 128 5.55 -11.53 6.53
N ALA A 129 4.46 -10.99 7.07
CA ALA A 129 4.07 -11.14 8.47
C ALA A 129 3.45 -12.52 8.81
N GLY A 130 3.28 -13.41 7.83
CA GLY A 130 2.68 -14.74 8.01
C GLY A 130 1.15 -14.74 8.21
N LEU A 131 0.49 -13.59 8.06
CA LEU A 131 -0.96 -13.42 8.26
C LEU A 131 -1.80 -13.99 7.12
N ILE A 132 -1.20 -14.16 5.93
CA ILE A 132 -1.82 -14.83 4.79
C ILE A 132 -0.86 -15.83 4.15
N SER A 133 -1.39 -16.97 3.70
CA SER A 133 -0.60 -17.98 2.99
C SER A 133 -0.27 -17.55 1.55
N ARG A 134 0.67 -18.23 0.88
CA ARG A 134 0.95 -17.99 -0.55
C ARG A 134 -0.30 -18.21 -1.42
N ALA A 135 -1.13 -19.20 -1.08
CA ALA A 135 -2.39 -19.44 -1.80
C ALA A 135 -3.38 -18.28 -1.64
N GLU A 136 -3.51 -17.74 -0.42
CA GLU A 136 -4.37 -16.59 -0.12
C GLU A 136 -3.85 -15.31 -0.77
N PHE A 137 -2.54 -15.03 -0.70
CA PHE A 137 -1.89 -13.92 -1.41
C PHE A 137 -2.19 -13.96 -2.92
N THR A 138 -1.98 -15.12 -3.56
CA THR A 138 -2.26 -15.30 -4.99
C THR A 138 -3.76 -15.15 -5.30
N HIS A 139 -4.64 -15.66 -4.42
CA HIS A 139 -6.08 -15.50 -4.58
C HIS A 139 -6.53 -14.04 -4.48
N ARG A 140 -6.06 -13.30 -3.46
CA ARG A 140 -6.40 -11.89 -3.23
C ARG A 140 -6.03 -11.00 -4.41
N LEU A 141 -4.77 -11.08 -4.86
CA LEU A 141 -4.31 -10.30 -6.01
C LEU A 141 -5.08 -10.68 -7.28
N TRP A 142 -5.25 -11.98 -7.57
CA TRP A 142 -5.99 -12.41 -8.75
C TRP A 142 -7.45 -11.96 -8.75
N SER A 143 -8.16 -12.17 -7.64
CA SER A 143 -9.55 -11.76 -7.43
C SER A 143 -9.71 -10.24 -7.57
N GLY A 144 -8.76 -9.47 -7.03
CA GLY A 144 -8.68 -8.02 -7.19
C GLY A 144 -8.52 -7.58 -8.64
N LEU A 145 -7.55 -8.15 -9.36
CA LEU A 145 -7.35 -7.88 -10.78
C LEU A 145 -8.61 -8.19 -11.62
N GLN A 146 -9.43 -9.18 -11.23
CA GLN A 146 -10.71 -9.43 -11.90
C GLN A 146 -11.77 -8.36 -11.61
N ARG A 147 -11.82 -7.79 -10.40
CA ARG A 147 -12.69 -6.63 -10.11
C ARG A 147 -12.28 -5.41 -10.93
N GLY A 148 -10.97 -5.13 -11.02
CA GLY A 148 -10.44 -4.06 -11.88
C GLY A 148 -10.74 -4.27 -13.36
N LYS A 149 -10.53 -5.49 -13.87
CA LYS A 149 -10.86 -5.88 -15.25
C LYS A 149 -12.35 -5.74 -15.55
N LEU A 150 -13.21 -6.13 -14.61
CA LEU A 150 -14.67 -6.03 -14.75
C LEU A 150 -15.11 -4.57 -14.81
N GLN A 151 -14.67 -3.71 -13.88
CA GLN A 151 -15.04 -2.30 -13.86
C GLN A 151 -14.47 -1.50 -15.05
N THR A 152 -13.33 -1.92 -15.61
CA THR A 152 -12.78 -1.32 -16.84
C THR A 152 -13.68 -1.54 -18.07
N ARG A 153 -14.59 -2.52 -18.06
CA ARG A 153 -15.56 -2.71 -19.16
C ARG A 153 -16.59 -1.59 -19.24
N SER A 154 -17.04 -1.07 -18.09
CA SER A 154 -18.01 0.03 -18.01
C SER A 154 -17.37 1.41 -17.93
N ILE A 155 -16.11 1.50 -17.48
CA ILE A 155 -15.36 2.74 -17.36
C ILE A 155 -14.05 2.58 -18.13
N ASN A 156 -14.03 2.93 -19.42
CA ASN A 156 -12.90 2.67 -20.33
C ASN A 156 -12.13 3.93 -20.77
N HIS A 157 -12.42 5.12 -20.22
CA HIS A 157 -11.65 6.34 -20.49
C HIS A 157 -10.19 6.22 -20.00
N LYS A 158 -9.31 7.13 -20.43
CA LYS A 158 -7.89 7.13 -20.04
C LYS A 158 -7.72 7.14 -18.51
N LEU A 159 -6.81 6.31 -17.99
CA LEU A 159 -6.64 6.09 -16.55
C LEU A 159 -6.47 7.38 -15.74
N TYR A 160 -5.63 8.33 -16.18
CA TYR A 160 -5.44 9.61 -15.47
C TYR A 160 -6.76 10.37 -15.24
N ALA A 161 -7.62 10.45 -16.26
CA ALA A 161 -8.89 11.19 -16.19
C ALA A 161 -9.92 10.50 -15.30
N VAL A 162 -9.90 9.17 -15.26
CA VAL A 162 -10.76 8.38 -14.37
C VAL A 162 -10.25 8.38 -12.93
N THR A 163 -8.95 8.52 -12.73
CA THR A 163 -8.33 8.69 -11.40
C THR A 163 -8.75 10.04 -10.79
N GLU A 164 -8.63 11.12 -11.56
CA GLU A 164 -9.07 12.46 -11.15
C GLU A 164 -10.57 12.53 -10.80
N ASN A 165 -11.39 11.72 -11.47
CA ASN A 165 -12.85 11.66 -11.25
C ASN A 165 -13.29 10.38 -10.51
N MET A 166 -12.39 9.71 -9.78
CA MET A 166 -12.63 8.36 -9.27
C MET A 166 -13.87 8.25 -8.37
N TRP A 167 -14.08 9.23 -7.50
CA TRP A 167 -15.18 9.21 -6.52
C TRP A 167 -16.56 9.40 -7.17
N SER A 168 -16.69 10.35 -8.10
CA SER A 168 -17.95 10.58 -8.83
C SER A 168 -18.29 9.44 -9.79
N LEU A 169 -17.27 8.83 -10.42
CA LEU A 169 -17.42 7.67 -11.30
C LEU A 169 -17.56 6.33 -10.54
N LYS A 170 -17.38 6.32 -9.21
CA LYS A 170 -17.25 5.10 -8.38
C LYS A 170 -16.23 4.11 -8.94
N ALA A 171 -15.11 4.64 -9.45
CA ALA A 171 -14.11 3.90 -10.23
C ALA A 171 -12.98 3.28 -9.40
N GLN A 172 -13.16 3.11 -8.08
CA GLN A 172 -12.10 2.67 -7.16
C GLN A 172 -11.52 1.32 -7.58
N GLN A 173 -12.34 0.30 -7.85
CA GLN A 173 -11.81 -1.02 -8.25
C GLN A 173 -10.97 -0.93 -9.53
N ARG A 174 -11.34 -0.07 -10.49
CA ARG A 174 -10.54 0.18 -11.68
C ARG A 174 -9.21 0.86 -11.34
N VAL A 175 -9.24 1.96 -10.60
CA VAL A 175 -8.05 2.75 -10.27
C VAL A 175 -7.05 1.93 -9.43
N TYR A 176 -7.52 1.37 -8.31
CA TYR A 176 -6.71 0.63 -7.35
C TYR A 176 -6.09 -0.62 -8.01
N TRP A 177 -6.88 -1.45 -8.69
CA TRP A 177 -6.36 -2.68 -9.29
C TRP A 177 -5.60 -2.47 -10.61
N THR A 178 -5.80 -1.35 -11.31
CA THR A 178 -4.92 -0.99 -12.44
C THR A 178 -3.54 -0.54 -11.94
N GLY A 179 -3.50 0.19 -10.83
CA GLY A 179 -2.24 0.53 -10.16
C GLY A 179 -1.55 -0.66 -9.50
N ALA A 180 -2.29 -1.56 -8.85
CA ALA A 180 -1.73 -2.80 -8.33
C ALA A 180 -1.14 -3.66 -9.47
N ALA A 181 -1.82 -3.71 -10.62
CA ALA A 181 -1.32 -4.39 -11.81
C ALA A 181 -0.01 -3.78 -12.35
N PHE A 182 0.16 -2.46 -12.28
CA PHE A 182 1.41 -1.78 -12.63
C PHE A 182 2.57 -2.29 -11.77
N PHE A 183 2.39 -2.36 -10.45
CA PHE A 183 3.44 -2.84 -9.55
C PHE A 183 3.69 -4.35 -9.65
N ILE A 184 2.66 -5.15 -9.98
CA ILE A 184 2.85 -6.56 -10.31
C ILE A 184 3.63 -6.74 -11.62
N GLU A 185 3.33 -5.99 -12.69
CA GLU A 185 4.15 -6.02 -13.93
C GLU A 185 5.59 -5.55 -13.66
N ALA A 186 5.80 -4.57 -12.77
CA ALA A 186 7.14 -4.13 -12.35
C ALA A 186 7.90 -5.21 -11.56
N GLU A 187 7.24 -5.87 -10.60
CA GLU A 187 7.81 -7.00 -9.84
C GLU A 187 8.19 -8.17 -10.76
N ILE A 188 7.33 -8.52 -11.73
CA ILE A 188 7.64 -9.54 -12.74
C ILE A 188 8.87 -9.12 -13.56
N ALA A 189 8.95 -7.86 -13.98
CA ALA A 189 10.08 -7.35 -14.78
C ALA A 189 11.40 -7.29 -13.99
N LEU A 190 11.34 -7.06 -12.67
CA LEU A 190 12.48 -7.14 -11.76
C LEU A 190 12.94 -8.58 -11.53
N ASN A 191 12.00 -9.49 -11.23
CA ASN A 191 12.26 -10.91 -11.05
C ASN A 191 12.76 -11.60 -12.33
N SER A 192 12.44 -11.07 -13.51
CA SER A 192 12.88 -11.58 -14.81
C SER A 192 14.22 -11.03 -15.30
N GLN A 193 14.92 -10.21 -14.51
CA GLN A 193 16.27 -9.74 -14.88
C GLN A 193 17.26 -10.92 -14.94
N ARG A 194 18.33 -10.78 -15.75
CA ARG A 194 19.39 -11.82 -15.85
C ARG A 194 20.10 -12.08 -14.50
N SER A 195 20.05 -11.11 -13.61
CA SER A 195 20.56 -11.21 -12.23
C SER A 195 19.65 -10.36 -11.34
N PRO A 196 18.51 -10.92 -10.86
CA PRO A 196 17.57 -10.18 -10.03
C PRO A 196 18.27 -9.70 -8.75
N ARG A 197 18.10 -8.41 -8.45
CA ARG A 197 18.82 -7.73 -7.36
C ARG A 197 17.90 -6.98 -6.39
N TYR A 198 16.72 -6.61 -6.86
CA TYR A 198 15.76 -5.81 -6.12
C TYR A 198 14.35 -6.26 -6.46
N THR A 199 13.54 -6.41 -5.43
CA THR A 199 12.07 -6.50 -5.51
C THR A 199 11.48 -5.09 -5.36
N VAL A 200 10.19 -4.88 -5.64
CA VAL A 200 9.53 -3.57 -5.41
C VAL A 200 9.69 -3.14 -3.96
N SER A 201 9.58 -4.09 -3.03
CA SER A 201 9.81 -3.86 -1.61
C SER A 201 11.24 -3.41 -1.30
N GLU A 202 12.24 -4.07 -1.88
CA GLU A 202 13.65 -3.71 -1.67
C GLU A 202 14.01 -2.35 -2.28
N LEU A 203 13.38 -1.95 -3.39
CA LEU A 203 13.54 -0.60 -3.91
C LEU A 203 12.97 0.45 -2.94
N LEU A 204 11.86 0.18 -2.28
CA LEU A 204 11.31 1.06 -1.23
C LEU A 204 12.24 1.13 -0.01
N LYS A 205 12.86 0.01 0.40
CA LYS A 205 13.91 -0.02 1.46
C LYS A 205 15.07 0.93 1.16
N GLN A 206 15.50 1.02 -0.10
CA GLN A 206 16.56 1.96 -0.51
C GLN A 206 16.03 3.39 -0.66
N TYR A 207 14.84 3.56 -1.24
CA TYR A 207 14.20 4.86 -1.45
C TYR A 207 13.99 5.62 -0.13
N GLN A 208 13.53 4.95 0.93
CA GLN A 208 13.39 5.55 2.26
C GLN A 208 14.72 6.11 2.78
N LYS A 209 15.83 5.38 2.56
CA LYS A 209 17.17 5.76 3.04
C LYS A 209 17.77 6.94 2.28
N CYS A 210 17.69 6.94 0.94
CA CYS A 210 18.39 7.93 0.11
C CYS A 210 17.52 9.12 -0.30
N CYS A 211 16.23 8.89 -0.56
CA CYS A 211 15.53 9.63 -1.62
C CYS A 211 14.10 10.07 -1.26
N ARG A 212 13.53 9.61 -0.13
CA ARG A 212 12.17 9.99 0.32
C ARG A 212 12.05 11.50 0.52
N SER A 213 11.18 12.11 -0.29
CA SER A 213 10.67 13.47 -0.17
C SER A 213 9.20 13.42 0.28
N GLN A 214 8.71 14.43 0.99
CA GLN A 214 7.28 14.56 1.33
C GLN A 214 6.40 14.68 0.08
N ASN A 215 6.79 15.60 -0.81
CA ASN A 215 6.08 15.88 -2.06
C ASN A 215 6.99 15.60 -3.26
N MET A 216 6.44 14.96 -4.29
CA MET A 216 7.14 14.63 -5.54
C MET A 216 6.10 14.27 -6.61
N GLN A 217 6.36 14.57 -7.89
CA GLN A 217 5.49 14.06 -8.96
C GLN A 217 5.68 12.55 -9.13
N ALA A 218 4.61 11.80 -9.45
CA ALA A 218 4.69 10.35 -9.63
C ALA A 218 5.74 9.95 -10.68
N LYS A 219 5.86 10.69 -11.80
CA LYS A 219 6.92 10.49 -12.80
C LYS A 219 8.34 10.59 -12.20
N ALA A 220 8.58 11.51 -11.27
CA ALA A 220 9.88 11.66 -10.62
C ALA A 220 10.13 10.51 -9.62
N PHE A 221 9.11 10.07 -8.89
CA PHE A 221 9.20 8.87 -8.04
C PHE A 221 9.57 7.62 -8.84
N MET A 222 8.95 7.41 -10.01
CA MET A 222 9.33 6.31 -10.93
C MET A 222 10.80 6.43 -11.39
N SER A 223 11.27 7.64 -11.65
CA SER A 223 12.68 7.87 -12.00
C SER A 223 13.63 7.57 -10.84
N GLU A 224 13.25 7.75 -9.57
CA GLU A 224 14.08 7.34 -8.43
C GLU A 224 14.11 5.81 -8.29
N LEU A 225 12.99 5.12 -8.47
CA LEU A 225 12.96 3.65 -8.48
C LEU A 225 13.84 3.07 -9.59
N ASP A 226 13.78 3.64 -10.81
CA ASP A 226 14.63 3.27 -11.95
C ASP A 226 16.13 3.53 -11.70
N LYS A 227 16.48 4.64 -11.03
CA LYS A 227 17.88 4.93 -10.64
C LYS A 227 18.41 3.91 -9.63
N ILE A 228 17.62 3.54 -8.63
CA ILE A 228 17.99 2.56 -7.60
C ILE A 228 18.15 1.17 -8.23
N SER A 229 17.19 0.76 -9.06
CA SER A 229 17.22 -0.55 -9.75
C SER A 229 18.26 -0.63 -10.86
N GLN A 230 18.73 0.51 -11.37
CA GLN A 230 19.53 0.64 -12.60
C GLN A 230 18.77 0.11 -13.84
N THR A 231 17.46 0.34 -13.90
CA THR A 231 16.59 -0.06 -15.01
C THR A 231 15.81 1.13 -15.57
N ALA A 232 14.87 0.86 -16.48
CA ALA A 232 13.88 1.83 -16.97
C ALA A 232 12.45 1.25 -16.85
N ILE A 233 12.25 0.29 -15.95
CA ILE A 233 11.00 -0.47 -15.79
C ILE A 233 9.85 0.48 -15.42
N PHE A 234 10.06 1.30 -14.39
CA PHE A 234 9.01 2.09 -13.79
C PHE A 234 8.59 3.26 -14.68
N SER A 235 9.54 3.99 -15.26
CA SER A 235 9.26 5.11 -16.16
C SER A 235 8.57 4.64 -17.45
N ASN A 236 9.00 3.51 -18.03
CA ASN A 236 8.38 2.96 -19.24
C ASN A 236 6.96 2.45 -18.98
N LEU A 237 6.77 1.67 -17.92
CA LEU A 237 5.43 1.25 -17.50
C LEU A 237 4.54 2.48 -17.20
N TYR A 238 5.08 3.55 -16.61
CA TYR A 238 4.26 4.70 -16.23
C TYR A 238 3.75 5.47 -17.46
N GLN A 239 4.57 5.62 -18.51
CA GLN A 239 4.09 6.18 -19.78
C GLN A 239 3.01 5.31 -20.43
N LYS A 240 3.15 3.97 -20.38
CA LYS A 240 2.15 3.00 -20.86
C LYS A 240 0.84 3.08 -20.07
N TYR A 241 0.91 3.13 -18.73
CA TYR A 241 -0.26 3.01 -17.87
C TYR A 241 -1.08 4.29 -17.75
N LYS A 242 -0.45 5.46 -17.59
CA LYS A 242 -1.18 6.71 -17.27
C LYS A 242 -2.33 7.00 -18.26
N ALA A 243 -2.14 6.67 -19.53
CA ALA A 243 -3.08 6.96 -20.63
C ALA A 243 -3.92 5.76 -21.07
N ARG A 244 -3.76 4.59 -20.42
CA ARG A 244 -4.41 3.34 -20.84
C ARG A 244 -5.93 3.41 -20.68
N THR A 245 -6.63 2.70 -21.56
CA THR A 245 -8.09 2.56 -21.57
C THR A 245 -8.53 1.15 -21.16
N ASP A 246 -7.67 0.16 -21.40
CA ASP A 246 -7.81 -1.27 -21.15
C ASP A 246 -7.30 -1.72 -19.77
N PHE A 247 -7.36 -3.02 -19.48
CA PHE A 247 -6.85 -3.65 -18.25
C PHE A 247 -5.88 -4.82 -18.58
N PRO A 248 -4.70 -4.94 -17.93
CA PRO A 248 -3.54 -5.63 -18.52
C PRO A 248 -3.64 -7.14 -18.73
N THR A 249 -4.46 -7.88 -17.95
CA THR A 249 -4.54 -9.36 -18.05
C THR A 249 -3.22 -10.08 -17.71
N ILE A 250 -2.76 -9.86 -16.48
CA ILE A 250 -1.76 -10.70 -15.78
C ILE A 250 -2.41 -12.05 -15.43
N THR A 251 -1.67 -13.16 -15.53
CA THR A 251 -2.17 -14.51 -15.22
C THR A 251 -2.03 -14.85 -13.73
N LYS A 252 -2.81 -15.82 -13.25
CA LYS A 252 -2.72 -16.29 -11.85
C LYS A 252 -1.38 -16.98 -11.60
N GLU A 253 -0.86 -17.64 -12.62
CA GLU A 253 0.43 -18.35 -12.64
C GLU A 253 1.58 -17.36 -12.41
N GLN A 254 1.60 -16.23 -13.14
CA GLN A 254 2.57 -15.15 -12.93
C GLN A 254 2.53 -14.61 -11.48
N ILE A 255 1.34 -14.42 -10.90
CA ILE A 255 1.18 -13.96 -9.51
C ILE A 255 1.71 -15.02 -8.52
N SER A 256 1.50 -16.31 -8.80
CA SER A 256 1.99 -17.40 -7.94
C SER A 256 3.51 -17.53 -7.91
N GLN A 257 4.18 -17.05 -8.97
CA GLN A 257 5.63 -17.06 -9.16
C GLN A 257 6.32 -15.77 -8.70
N LEU A 258 5.60 -14.83 -8.07
CA LEU A 258 6.23 -13.64 -7.50
C LEU A 258 7.14 -14.00 -6.32
N HIS A 259 8.36 -13.48 -6.39
CA HIS A 259 9.36 -13.46 -5.33
C HIS A 259 9.50 -12.02 -4.81
N PHE A 260 9.62 -11.87 -3.49
CA PHE A 260 9.74 -10.60 -2.76
C PHE A 260 10.29 -10.82 -1.36
#